data_AF-A0A7Y0XB39-F1
#
_entry.id   AF-A0A7Y0XB39-F1
#
_cell.length_a   1.000
_cell.length_b   1.000
_cell.length_c   1.000
_cell.angle_alpha   90.00
_cell.angle_beta   90.00
_cell.angle_gamma   90.00
#
_symmetry.space_group_name_H-M   'P 1'
#
loop_
_entity.id
_entity.type
_entity.pdbx_description
1 polymer ?
#
loop_
_entity_poly.entity_id
_entity_poly.type
_entity_poly.pdbx_seq_one_letter_code
_entity_poly.pdbx_strand_id
1 'polypeptide(L)' 'LELMRDVQLKREPLKAPTFHINPEIKSLEDLETWVTLDDFWVEGYEHHDPIRYPFSV' A
#
# COMPACT_ATOMS: atom_id res chain seq x y z
N LEU A 1 -16.37 14.50 -4.09
CA LEU A 1 -15.08 15.18 -3.76
C LEU A 1 -15.04 15.79 -2.36
N GLU A 2 -16.18 16.01 -1.70
CA GLU A 2 -16.24 16.60 -0.34
C GLU A 2 -15.37 15.86 0.68
N LEU A 3 -15.46 14.53 0.78
CA LEU A 3 -14.63 13.73 1.70
C LEU A 3 -13.12 13.84 1.42
N MET A 4 -12.70 14.02 0.17
CA MET A 4 -11.29 14.24 -0.16
C MET A 4 -10.80 15.60 0.35
N ARG A 5 -11.56 16.66 0.05
CA ARG A 5 -11.22 18.03 0.45
C ARG A 5 -11.31 18.24 1.96
N ASP A 6 -12.38 17.75 2.57
CA ASP A 6 -12.76 18.14 3.93
C ASP A 6 -12.24 17.18 5.00
N VAL A 7 -11.83 15.96 4.61
CA VAL A 7 -11.23 14.96 5.51
C VAL A 7 -9.80 14.62 5.09
N GLN A 8 -9.57 14.06 3.89
CA GLN A 8 -8.25 13.52 3.53
C GLN A 8 -7.16 14.60 3.44
N LEU A 9 -7.43 15.72 2.76
CA LEU A 9 -6.43 16.81 2.58
C LEU A 9 -6.09 17.57 3.87
N LYS A 10 -6.84 17.36 4.96
CA LYS A 10 -6.58 17.97 6.27
C LYS A 10 -5.81 17.05 7.22
N ARG A 11 -5.51 15.81 6.81
CA ARG A 11 -4.73 14.86 7.61
C ARG A 11 -3.25 15.18 7.54
N GLU A 12 -2.58 15.07 8.68
CA GLU A 12 -1.13 15.15 8.73
C GLU A 12 -0.50 13.99 7.93
N PRO A 13 0.44 14.27 7.03
CA PRO A 13 1.18 13.22 6.33
C PRO A 13 1.99 12.38 7.33
N LEU A 14 1.86 11.06 7.22
CA LEU A 14 2.67 10.11 7.97
C LEU A 14 3.93 9.76 7.18
N LYS A 15 4.91 9.17 7.87
CA LYS A 15 6.14 8.72 7.23
C LYS A 15 5.82 7.66 6.16
N ALA A 16 6.51 7.74 5.03
CA ALA A 16 6.41 6.72 4.00
C ALA A 16 6.92 5.37 4.54
N PRO A 17 6.21 4.26 4.27
CA PRO A 17 6.70 2.93 4.62
C PRO A 17 7.87 2.52 3.73
N THR A 18 8.54 1.43 4.11
CA THR A 18 9.48 0.74 3.24
C THR A 18 8.82 -0.49 2.65
N PHE A 19 8.88 -0.63 1.32
CA PHE A 19 8.45 -1.84 0.63
C PHE A 19 9.67 -2.71 0.37
N HIS A 20 9.58 -3.97 0.81
CA HIS A 20 10.65 -4.93 0.70
C HIS A 20 10.26 -6.02 -0.28
N ILE A 21 11.26 -6.47 -1.03
CA ILE A 21 11.16 -7.54 -2.01
C ILE A 21 12.24 -8.56 -1.64
N ASN A 22 11.89 -9.85 -1.63
CA ASN A 22 12.85 -10.91 -1.39
C ASN A 22 14.04 -10.76 -2.36
N PRO A 23 15.28 -10.60 -1.84
CA PRO A 23 16.44 -10.37 -2.69
C PRO A 23 16.75 -11.56 -3.61
N GLU A 24 16.24 -12.76 -3.36
CA GLU A 24 16.43 -13.92 -4.22
C GLU A 24 15.65 -13.84 -5.55
N ILE A 25 14.70 -12.91 -5.67
CA ILE A 25 13.98 -12.66 -6.93
C ILE A 25 14.90 -11.90 -7.89
N LYS A 26 15.27 -12.51 -9.02
CA LYS A 26 16.21 -11.93 -9.99
C LYS A 26 15.63 -11.76 -11.39
N SER A 27 14.52 -12.41 -11.69
CA SER A 27 13.96 -12.48 -13.04
C SER A 27 12.42 -12.52 -13.06
N LEU A 28 11.85 -12.38 -14.25
CA LEU A 28 10.41 -12.57 -14.45
C LEU A 28 9.99 -14.05 -14.30
N GLU A 29 10.85 -14.98 -14.69
CA GLU A 29 10.57 -16.42 -14.54
C GLU A 29 10.42 -16.82 -13.06
N ASP A 30 11.16 -16.18 -12.16
CA ASP A 30 11.00 -16.38 -10.71
C ASP A 30 9.57 -16.03 -10.26
N LEU A 31 9.02 -14.92 -10.78
CA LEU A 31 7.65 -14.47 -10.50
C LEU A 31 6.58 -15.46 -10.97
N GLU A 32 6.87 -16.21 -12.04
CA GLU A 32 5.93 -17.14 -12.65
C GLU A 32 6.02 -18.55 -12.07
N THR A 33 7.13 -18.91 -11.40
CA THR A 33 7.44 -20.30 -11.03
C THR A 33 7.40 -20.58 -9.54
N TRP A 34 7.92 -19.69 -8.70
CA TRP A 34 8.05 -19.98 -7.26
C TRP A 34 7.73 -18.83 -6.33
N VAL A 35 7.81 -17.57 -6.79
CA VAL A 35 7.51 -16.41 -5.94
C VAL A 35 6.05 -16.41 -5.51
N THR A 36 5.84 -16.00 -4.27
CA THR A 36 4.52 -15.89 -3.65
C THR A 36 4.30 -14.49 -3.07
N LEU A 37 3.11 -14.24 -2.52
CA LEU A 37 2.83 -12.97 -1.85
C LEU A 37 3.65 -12.79 -0.56
N ASP A 38 4.15 -13.87 0.03
CA ASP A 38 4.96 -13.81 1.26
C ASP A 38 6.39 -13.27 1.00
N ASP A 39 6.81 -13.20 -0.26
CA ASP A 39 8.10 -12.62 -0.67
C ASP A 39 8.10 -11.08 -0.73
N PHE A 40 6.96 -10.46 -0.45
CA PHE A 40 6.77 -9.02 -0.43
C PHE A 40 6.19 -8.60 0.91
N TRP A 41 6.81 -7.61 1.55
CA TRP A 41 6.29 -7.08 2.81
C TRP A 41 6.51 -5.59 2.93
N VAL A 42 5.74 -4.98 3.82
CA VAL A 42 5.80 -3.55 4.10
C VAL A 42 6.22 -3.38 5.55
N GLU A 43 7.25 -2.58 5.78
CA GLU A 43 7.71 -2.22 7.12
C GLU A 43 7.34 -0.76 7.42
N GLY A 44 6.87 -0.52 8.65
CA GLY A 44 6.57 0.83 9.14
C GLY A 44 5.41 1.51 8.44
N TYR A 45 4.42 0.74 7.95
CA TYR A 45 3.20 1.33 7.39
C TYR A 45 2.27 1.80 8.48
N GLU A 46 2.12 3.11 8.57
CA GLU A 46 1.12 3.76 9.39
C GLU A 46 0.11 4.46 8.49
N HIS A 47 -1.16 4.37 8.86
CA HIS A 47 -2.24 5.01 8.13
C HIS A 47 -3.30 5.53 9.09
N HIS A 48 -3.99 6.57 8.63
CA HIS A 48 -5.19 7.06 9.30
C HIS A 48 -6.36 6.10 9.10
N ASP A 49 -7.44 6.28 9.87
CA ASP A 49 -8.64 5.46 9.72
C ASP A 49 -9.22 5.52 8.29
N PRO A 50 -9.79 4.42 7.78
CA PRO A 50 -10.42 4.39 6.46
C PRO A 50 -11.53 5.44 6.30
N ILE A 51 -11.56 6.14 5.18
CA ILE A 51 -12.66 7.03 4.81
C ILE A 51 -13.66 6.22 3.97
N ARG A 52 -14.90 6.11 4.45
CA ARG A 52 -15.96 5.37 3.76
C ARG A 52 -16.60 6.23 2.68
N TYR A 53 -16.21 6.01 1.42
CA TYR A 53 -16.89 6.63 0.29
C TYR A 53 -18.19 5.87 -0.03
N PRO A 54 -19.31 6.56 -0.25
CA PRO A 54 -20.51 5.92 -0.77
C PRO A 54 -20.26 5.42 -2.19
N PHE A 55 -20.76 4.22 -2.51
CA PHE A 55 -20.75 3.74 -3.89
C PHE A 55 -21.59 4.66 -4.76
N SER A 56 -21.06 5.04 -5.93
CA SER A 56 -21.85 5.67 -6.98
C SER A 56 -22.42 4.56 -7.87
N VAL A 57 -23.74 4.48 -7.92
CA VAL A 57 -24.49 3.59 -8.83
C VAL A 57 -24.76 4.29 -10.15
#